data_AF-A0A358EQD2-F1
#
_entry.id   AF-A0A358EQD2-F1
#
_cell.length_a   1.000
_cell.length_b   1.000
_cell.length_c   1.000
_cell.angle_alpha   90.00
_cell.angle_beta   90.00
_cell.angle_gamma   90.00
#
_symmetry.space_group_name_H-M   'P 1'
#
loop_
_entity.id
_entity.type
_entity.pdbx_description
1 polymer ?
#
loop_
_entity_poly.entity_id
_entity_poly.type
_entity_poly.pdbx_seq_one_letter_code
_entity_poly.pdbx_strand_id
1 'polypeptide(L)' 'MTRLVAILLLGLLQSSSAATRPNIVLFLIDDLGWKDLGCYGSDYYKTPNIDRLAMQGVRFTDGYAACAVCSPTRAA' A
#
# COMPACT_ATOMS: atom_id res chain seq x y z
N MET A 1 -34.94 36.59 9.74
CA MET A 1 -34.41 35.56 10.68
C MET A 1 -34.13 34.23 9.99
N THR A 2 -34.99 33.74 9.10
CA THR A 2 -34.81 32.48 8.33
C THR A 2 -33.54 32.41 7.47
N ARG A 3 -33.12 33.52 6.85
CA ARG A 3 -31.87 33.57 6.05
C ARG A 3 -30.59 33.44 6.88
N LEU A 4 -30.59 33.94 8.12
CA LEU A 4 -29.43 33.79 9.03
C LEU A 4 -29.27 32.34 9.49
N VAL A 5 -30.37 31.66 9.78
CA VAL A 5 -30.37 30.24 10.17
C VAL A 5 -29.85 29.37 9.01
N ALA A 6 -30.25 29.67 7.77
CA ALA A 6 -29.78 28.95 6.60
C ALA A 6 -28.27 29.12 6.34
N ILE A 7 -27.70 30.32 6.56
CA ILE A 7 -26.27 30.57 6.42
C ILE A 7 -25.46 29.87 7.52
N LEU A 8 -25.97 29.84 8.75
CA LEU A 8 -25.33 29.12 9.86
C LEU A 8 -25.30 27.59 9.61
N LEU A 9 -26.40 27.03 9.08
CA LEU A 9 -26.49 25.60 8.72
C LEU A 9 -25.55 25.23 7.57
N LEU A 10 -25.33 26.12 6.60
CA LEU A 10 -24.41 25.87 5.49
C LEU A 10 -22.94 25.88 5.92
N GLY A 11 -22.57 26.73 6.88
CA GLY A 11 -21.21 26.81 7.43
C GLY A 11 -20.80 25.57 8.24
N LEU A 12 -21.75 24.90 8.89
CA LEU A 12 -21.50 23.67 9.67
C LEU A 12 -21.21 22.44 8.78
N LEU A 13 -21.56 22.48 7.49
CA LEU A 13 -21.32 21.39 6.54
C LEU A 13 -19.92 21.46 5.89
N GLN A 14 -19.15 22.51 6.11
CA GLN A 14 -17.78 22.63 5.61
C GLN A 14 -16.77 21.98 6.57
N SER A 15 -16.89 20.67 6.77
CA SER A 15 -15.76 19.88 7.26
C SER A 15 -14.79 19.65 6.10
N SER A 16 -13.80 20.52 5.97
CA SER A 16 -12.65 20.28 5.09
C SER A 16 -11.83 19.13 5.67
N SER A 17 -12.17 17.90 5.28
CA SER A 17 -11.27 16.77 5.44
C SER A 17 -10.13 16.98 4.43
N ALA A 18 -9.16 17.82 4.79
CA ALA A 18 -7.90 17.89 4.05
C ALA A 18 -7.34 16.47 4.01
N ALA A 19 -7.36 15.84 2.82
CA ALA A 19 -6.91 14.48 2.65
C ALA A 19 -5.47 14.40 3.17
N THR A 20 -5.27 13.66 4.27
CA THR A 20 -3.96 13.51 4.87
C THR A 20 -3.07 12.83 3.85
N ARG A 21 -1.99 13.52 3.45
CA ARG A 21 -1.01 12.95 2.53
C ARG A 21 -0.38 11.72 3.21
N PRO A 22 -0.53 10.50 2.66
CA PRO A 22 0.05 9.33 3.29
C PRO A 22 1.57 9.35 3.18
N ASN A 23 2.24 8.72 4.14
CA ASN A 23 3.64 8.36 4.01
C ASN A 23 3.74 7.09 3.16
N ILE A 24 4.67 7.07 2.21
CA ILE A 24 4.91 5.92 1.34
C ILE A 24 6.28 5.34 1.71
N VAL A 25 6.30 4.06 2.10
CA VAL A 25 7.53 3.31 2.37
C VAL A 25 7.62 2.18 1.35
N LEU A 26 8.66 2.21 0.51
CA LEU A 26 8.93 1.17 -0.48
C LEU A 26 10.01 0.23 0.06
N PHE A 27 9.65 -1.03 0.30
CA PHE A 27 10.60 -2.09 0.57
C PHE A 27 10.98 -2.78 -0.74
N LEU A 28 12.26 -2.76 -1.08
CA LEU A 28 12.81 -3.44 -2.26
C LEU A 28 13.84 -4.47 -1.79
N ILE A 29 13.61 -5.73 -2.13
CA ILE A 29 14.44 -6.86 -1.71
C ILE A 29 15.19 -7.39 -2.94
N ASP A 30 16.50 -7.55 -2.83
CA ASP A 30 17.33 -8.08 -3.91
C ASP A 30 17.19 -9.61 -3.99
N ASP A 31 17.12 -10.14 -5.20
CA ASP A 31 17.11 -11.59 -5.50
C ASP A 31 16.08 -12.43 -4.70
N LEU A 32 14.92 -11.86 -4.34
CA LEU A 32 13.85 -12.61 -3.69
C LEU A 32 13.14 -13.55 -4.68
N GLY A 33 13.22 -14.85 -4.44
CA GLY A 33 12.55 -15.86 -5.25
C GLY A 33 11.03 -15.90 -5.04
N TRP A 34 10.31 -16.36 -6.07
CA TRP A 34 8.84 -16.42 -6.08
C TRP A 34 8.23 -17.24 -4.92
N LYS A 35 8.94 -18.27 -4.45
CA LYS A 35 8.46 -19.19 -3.40
C LYS A 35 9.18 -19.02 -2.06
N ASP A 36 9.88 -17.90 -1.87
CA ASP A 36 10.70 -17.69 -0.67
C ASP A 36 9.88 -17.21 0.54
N LEU A 37 8.64 -16.75 0.35
CA LEU A 37 7.78 -16.26 1.42
C LEU A 37 6.67 -17.26 1.77
N GLY A 38 6.29 -17.32 3.04
CA GLY A 38 5.19 -18.15 3.53
C GLY A 38 3.87 -17.85 2.83
N CYS A 39 3.56 -16.58 2.57
CA CYS A 39 2.36 -16.17 1.84
C CYS A 39 2.33 -16.57 0.35
N TYR A 40 3.45 -17.05 -0.21
CA TYR A 40 3.55 -17.68 -1.53
C TYR A 40 3.81 -19.20 -1.46
N GLY A 41 3.67 -19.80 -0.28
CA GLY A 41 3.71 -21.25 -0.07
C GLY A 41 5.07 -21.80 0.37
N SER A 42 6.00 -20.96 0.82
CA SER A 42 7.22 -21.44 1.46
C SER A 42 6.91 -22.13 2.80
N ASP A 43 7.43 -23.33 3.02
CA ASP A 43 7.45 -24.02 4.31
C ASP A 43 8.83 -23.99 4.99
N TYR A 44 9.86 -23.53 4.27
CA TYR A 44 11.23 -23.47 4.73
C TYR A 44 11.56 -22.16 5.48
N TYR A 45 11.20 -21.01 4.89
CA TYR A 45 11.50 -19.69 5.47
C TYR A 45 10.34 -19.19 6.34
N LYS A 46 10.67 -18.63 7.51
CA LYS A 46 9.69 -17.98 8.39
C LYS A 46 9.63 -16.49 8.10
N THR A 47 8.53 -16.02 7.52
CA THR A 47 8.35 -14.62 7.09
C THR A 47 7.15 -13.92 7.73
N PRO A 48 6.92 -14.05 9.06
CA PRO A 48 5.64 -13.69 9.69
C PRO A 48 5.25 -12.22 9.52
N ASN A 49 6.22 -11.31 9.43
CA ASN A 49 5.96 -9.89 9.20
C ASN A 49 5.47 -9.60 7.77
N ILE A 50 6.06 -10.26 6.77
CA ILE A 50 5.66 -10.11 5.37
C ILE A 50 4.32 -10.80 5.13
N ASP A 51 4.12 -11.97 5.74
CA ASP A 51 2.86 -12.70 5.67
C ASP A 51 1.71 -11.88 6.28
N ARG A 52 1.95 -11.22 7.41
CA ARG A 52 0.99 -10.28 8.01
C ARG A 52 0.69 -9.10 7.11
N LEU A 53 1.70 -8.50 6.46
CA LEU A 53 1.48 -7.41 5.50
C LEU A 53 0.61 -7.86 4.32
N ALA A 54 0.86 -9.07 3.80
CA ALA A 54 0.06 -9.64 2.71
C ALA A 54 -1.40 -9.90 3.13
N MET A 55 -1.65 -10.30 4.38
CA MET A 55 -3.02 -10.50 4.90
C MET A 55 -3.77 -9.19 5.16
N GLN A 56 -3.06 -8.12 5.52
CA GLN A 56 -3.65 -6.81 5.85
C GLN A 56 -3.80 -5.89 4.62
N GLY A 57 -3.31 -6.31 3.46
CA GLY A 57 -3.28 -5.52 2.24
C GLY A 57 -3.65 -6.32 1.01
N VAL A 58 -3.05 -5.94 -0.11
CA VAL A 58 -3.22 -6.62 -1.40
C VAL A 58 -1.94 -7.40 -1.71
N ARG A 59 -2.09 -8.66 -2.10
CA ARG A 59 -0.99 -9.53 -2.55
C ARG A 59 -1.14 -9.80 -4.05
N PHE A 60 -0.11 -9.49 -4.81
CA PHE A 60 -0.06 -9.74 -6.26
C PHE A 60 0.46 -11.15 -6.54
N THR A 61 -0.35 -12.01 -7.15
CA THR A 61 0.07 -13.36 -7.56
C THR A 61 0.73 -13.40 -8.93
N ASP A 62 0.71 -12.28 -9.65
CA ASP A 62 1.24 -12.14 -11.01
C ASP A 62 1.99 -10.79 -11.13
N GLY A 63 3.01 -10.61 -10.28
CA GLY A 63 3.85 -9.42 -10.24
C GLY A 63 5.21 -9.65 -10.89
N TYR A 64 5.38 -9.22 -12.14
CA TYR A 64 6.60 -9.45 -12.91
C TYR A 64 7.58 -8.28 -12.82
N ALA A 65 8.87 -8.59 -12.68
CA ALA A 65 9.95 -7.64 -12.91
C ALA A 65 10.06 -7.30 -14.41
N ALA A 66 10.49 -6.09 -14.74
CA ALA A 66 10.72 -5.67 -16.12
C ALA A 66 11.76 -6.53 -16.85
N CYS A 67 12.74 -7.07 -16.11
CA CYS A 67 13.70 -8.05 -16.61
C CYS A 67 14.35 -8.85 -15.47
N ALA A 68 15.28 -9.76 -15.80
CA ALA A 68 15.95 -10.64 -14.83
C ALA A 68 17.29 -10.08 -14.29
N VAL A 69 17.52 -8.77 -14.34
CA VAL A 69 18.78 -8.15 -13.88
C VAL A 69 18.50 -6.96 -12.95
N CYS A 70 19.23 -6.86 -11.85
CA CYS A 70 18.98 -5.88 -10.78
C CYS A 70 18.94 -4.44 -11.28
N SER A 71 20.01 -3.96 -11.93
CA SER A 71 20.12 -2.55 -12.36
C SER A 71 19.01 -2.12 -13.33
N PRO A 72 18.75 -2.80 -14.45
CA PRO A 72 17.66 -2.43 -15.36
C PRO A 72 16.26 -2.59 -14.74
N THR A 73 16.02 -3.58 -13.88
CA THR A 73 14.73 -3.69 -13.15
C THR A 73 14.51 -2.52 -12.19
N ARG A 74 15.58 -2.03 -11.55
CA ARG A 74 15.51 -0.89 -10.62
C ARG A 74 15.40 0.47 -11.31
N ALA A 75 15.86 0.57 -12.56
CA ALA A 75 15.87 1.81 -13.32
C ALA A 75 14.57 2.05 -14.13
N ALA A 76 13.73 1.02 -14.28
CA ALA A 76 12.50 1.05 -15.05
C ALA A 76 11.39 1.94 -14.45
#